data_AF-A0A7S1K068-F1
#
_entry.id   AF-A0A7S1K068-F1
#
_cell.length_a   1.000
_cell.length_b   1.000
_cell.length_c   1.000
_cell.angle_alpha   90.00
_cell.angle_beta   90.00
_cell.angle_gamma   90.00
#
_symmetry.space_group_name_H-M   'P 1'
#
loop_
_entity.id
_entity.type
_entity.pdbx_description
1 polymer ?
#
loop_
_entity_poly.entity_id
_entity_poly.type
_entity_poly.pdbx_seq_one_letter_code
_entity_poly.pdbx_strand_id
1 'polypeptide(L)'
;DGSRAGWQHPLFNVPQDVQREVLFPLLGDDLAISLAHLRRTCRLGNQRVSADISSIIDHQLIDKGIQRIISYDLTATNLLLRLLCFIDNGSDWAVWGPIINVAKHHGRVRDLPMTVTSNDVEGVGSRRLFDSRIEALRQLSLIGRHLYQSDNSSLRVERIDNEERLSG
;
A
#
# COMPACT_ATOMS: atom_id res chain seq x y z
N ASP A 1 -21.89 -42.13 7.01
CA ASP A 1 -22.20 -40.87 6.32
C ASP A 1 -22.28 -39.78 7.37
N GLY A 2 -21.31 -38.86 7.42
CA GLY A 2 -21.08 -38.00 8.58
C GLY A 2 -20.41 -36.70 8.17
N SER A 3 -21.16 -35.86 7.46
CA SER A 3 -20.72 -34.53 7.05
C SER A 3 -20.51 -33.63 8.27
N ARG A 4 -19.23 -33.35 8.58
CA ARG A 4 -18.83 -32.28 9.50
C ARG A 4 -19.34 -30.95 8.95
N ALA A 5 -20.41 -30.43 9.54
CA ALA A 5 -20.81 -29.05 9.38
C ALA A 5 -19.62 -28.16 9.82
N GLY A 6 -18.94 -27.56 8.86
CA GLY A 6 -17.88 -26.61 9.11
C GLY A 6 -18.49 -25.39 9.78
N TRP A 7 -18.14 -25.15 11.04
CA TRP A 7 -18.50 -23.94 11.77
C TRP A 7 -17.99 -22.72 10.98
N GLN A 8 -18.89 -22.04 10.28
CA GLN A 8 -18.62 -20.74 9.69
C GLN A 8 -18.68 -19.72 10.83
N HIS A 9 -17.56 -19.03 11.07
CA HIS A 9 -17.45 -18.06 12.15
C HIS A 9 -18.46 -16.91 11.90
N PRO A 10 -19.30 -16.51 12.88
CA PRO A 10 -20.35 -15.50 12.70
C PRO A 10 -19.85 -14.16 12.16
N LEU A 11 -18.57 -13.84 12.45
CA LEU A 11 -17.91 -12.60 12.05
C LEU A 11 -17.82 -12.42 10.52
N PHE A 12 -17.84 -13.50 9.74
CA PHE A 12 -17.69 -13.48 8.28
C PHE A 12 -18.98 -13.86 7.54
N ASN A 13 -20.11 -13.91 8.24
CA ASN A 13 -21.40 -14.29 7.66
C ASN A 13 -22.20 -13.09 7.11
N VAL A 14 -21.54 -11.94 6.98
CA VAL A 14 -22.09 -10.72 6.39
C VAL A 14 -21.59 -10.52 4.94
N PRO A 15 -22.38 -9.87 4.06
CA PRO A 15 -21.98 -9.53 2.70
C PRO A 15 -20.63 -8.79 2.59
N GLN A 16 -19.95 -8.92 1.46
CA GLN A 16 -18.61 -8.32 1.25
C GLN A 16 -18.60 -6.81 1.38
N ASP A 17 -19.60 -6.15 0.81
CA ASP A 17 -19.90 -4.73 0.93
C ASP A 17 -20.03 -4.30 2.39
N VAL A 18 -20.85 -4.99 3.18
CA VAL A 18 -21.00 -4.70 4.63
C VAL A 18 -19.70 -4.90 5.40
N GLN A 19 -18.90 -5.91 5.04
CA GLN A 19 -17.58 -6.08 5.68
C GLN A 19 -16.65 -4.90 5.39
N ARG A 20 -16.63 -4.42 4.15
CA ARG A 20 -15.75 -3.33 3.72
C ARG A 20 -16.19 -1.97 4.23
N GLU A 21 -17.49 -1.70 4.20
CA GLU A 21 -18.04 -0.39 4.52
C GLU A 21 -18.30 -0.20 6.02
N VAL A 22 -18.51 -1.30 6.75
CA VAL A 22 -18.86 -1.25 8.18
C VAL A 22 -17.80 -1.92 9.04
N LEU A 23 -17.48 -3.20 8.80
CA LEU A 23 -16.61 -3.93 9.73
C LEU A 23 -15.16 -3.49 9.68
N PHE A 24 -14.59 -3.30 8.49
CA PHE A 24 -13.19 -2.92 8.33
C PHE A 24 -12.87 -1.54 8.91
N PRO A 25 -13.70 -0.49 8.70
CA PRO A 25 -13.53 0.79 9.39
C PRO A 25 -13.61 0.68 10.92
N LEU A 26 -14.41 -0.25 11.45
CA LEU A 26 -14.49 -0.49 12.90
C LEU A 26 -13.26 -1.17 13.48
N LEU A 27 -12.35 -1.69 12.65
CA LEU A 27 -11.10 -2.29 13.13
C LEU A 27 -10.05 -1.25 13.56
N GLY A 28 -10.37 0.05 13.47
CA GLY A 28 -9.55 1.15 13.98
C GLY A 28 -8.70 1.85 12.93
N ASP A 29 -7.93 2.83 13.39
CA ASP A 29 -7.21 3.80 12.55
C ASP A 29 -6.07 3.20 11.72
N ASP A 30 -5.68 1.96 11.99
CA ASP A 30 -4.66 1.25 11.23
C ASP A 30 -5.22 -0.01 10.58
N LEU A 31 -5.86 0.19 9.44
CA LEU A 31 -6.56 -0.88 8.74
C LEU A 31 -5.59 -2.01 8.33
N ALA A 32 -4.36 -1.67 7.95
CA ALA A 32 -3.36 -2.66 7.56
C ALA A 32 -2.94 -3.58 8.72
N ILE A 33 -2.69 -3.03 9.92
CA ILE A 33 -2.41 -3.83 11.13
C ILE A 33 -3.60 -4.71 11.45
N SER A 34 -4.79 -4.13 11.48
CA SER A 34 -5.98 -4.85 11.90
C SER A 34 -6.33 -6.01 10.97
N LEU A 35 -6.19 -5.82 9.65
CA LEU A 35 -6.33 -6.90 8.68
C LEU A 35 -5.21 -7.94 8.80
N ALA A 36 -3.97 -7.53 9.12
CA ALA A 36 -2.88 -8.46 9.37
C ALA A 36 -3.13 -9.33 10.61
N HIS A 37 -3.73 -8.77 11.67
CA HIS A 37 -4.17 -9.54 12.83
C HIS A 37 -5.33 -10.47 12.48
N LEU A 38 -6.37 -9.96 11.82
CA LEU A 38 -7.53 -10.76 11.38
C LEU A 38 -7.13 -11.94 10.50
N ARG A 39 -6.14 -11.75 9.63
CA ARG A 39 -5.56 -12.81 8.82
C ARG A 39 -4.95 -13.95 9.66
N ARG A 40 -4.38 -13.63 10.82
CA ARG A 40 -3.67 -14.59 11.69
C ARG A 40 -4.57 -15.28 12.71
N THR A 41 -5.78 -14.79 12.96
CA THR A 41 -6.67 -15.38 13.97
C THR A 41 -7.30 -16.70 13.51
N CYS A 42 -7.68 -16.83 12.24
CA CYS A 42 -8.28 -18.06 11.71
C CYS A 42 -8.14 -18.23 10.19
N ARG A 43 -8.39 -19.45 9.70
CA ARG A 43 -8.35 -19.78 8.26
C ARG A 43 -9.31 -18.93 7.43
N LEU A 44 -10.53 -18.69 7.94
CA LEU A 44 -11.53 -17.86 7.26
C LEU A 44 -11.08 -16.40 7.16
N GLY A 45 -10.52 -15.84 8.23
CA GLY A 45 -9.92 -14.50 8.22
C GLY A 45 -8.79 -14.40 7.21
N ASN A 46 -7.92 -15.40 7.11
CA ASN A 46 -6.88 -15.42 6.09
C ASN A 46 -7.42 -15.43 4.66
N GLN A 47 -8.40 -16.28 4.39
CA GLN A 47 -9.04 -16.37 3.09
C GLN A 47 -9.74 -15.04 2.73
N ARG A 48 -10.40 -14.42 3.70
CA ARG A 48 -11.16 -13.20 3.48
C ARG A 48 -10.28 -11.99 3.25
N VAL A 49 -9.28 -11.77 4.10
CA VAL A 49 -8.30 -10.69 3.91
C VAL A 49 -7.60 -10.83 2.56
N SER A 50 -7.21 -12.05 2.17
CA SER A 50 -6.58 -12.29 0.87
C SER A 50 -7.50 -11.97 -0.31
N ALA A 51 -8.81 -12.19 -0.18
CA ALA A 51 -9.78 -11.93 -1.23
C ALA A 51 -10.15 -10.44 -1.37
N ASP A 52 -10.19 -9.69 -0.27
CA ASP A 52 -10.71 -8.32 -0.27
C ASP A 52 -9.61 -7.25 -0.31
N ILE A 53 -8.36 -7.57 0.02
CA ILE A 53 -7.33 -6.54 0.21
C ILE A 53 -7.05 -5.68 -1.03
N SER A 54 -7.11 -6.26 -2.23
CA SER A 54 -6.97 -5.50 -3.48
C SER A 54 -8.09 -4.46 -3.62
N SER A 55 -9.34 -4.86 -3.36
CA SER A 55 -10.48 -3.93 -3.40
C SER A 55 -10.36 -2.81 -2.36
N ILE A 56 -9.78 -3.10 -1.20
CA ILE A 56 -9.53 -2.09 -0.15
C ILE A 56 -8.46 -1.09 -0.63
N ILE A 57 -7.38 -1.59 -1.23
CA ILE A 57 -6.34 -0.74 -1.81
C ILE A 57 -6.94 0.13 -2.93
N ASP A 58 -7.72 -0.46 -3.84
CA ASP A 58 -8.35 0.27 -4.94
C ASP A 58 -9.25 1.40 -4.41
N HIS A 59 -10.03 1.14 -3.36
CA HIS A 59 -10.84 2.16 -2.70
C HIS A 59 -9.98 3.27 -2.09
N GLN A 60 -8.89 2.93 -1.39
CA GLN A 60 -7.96 3.90 -0.81
C GLN A 60 -7.26 4.75 -1.89
N LEU A 61 -6.92 4.16 -3.03
CA LEU A 61 -6.35 4.90 -4.16
C LEU A 61 -7.35 5.91 -4.73
N ILE A 62 -8.64 5.53 -4.83
CA ILE A 62 -9.72 6.42 -5.31
C ILE A 62 -10.00 7.54 -4.31
N ASP A 63 -10.17 7.20 -3.03
CA ASP A 63 -10.52 8.14 -1.96
C ASP A 63 -9.44 9.21 -1.78
N LYS A 64 -8.16 8.81 -1.87
CA LYS A 64 -7.01 9.74 -1.83
C LYS A 64 -6.73 10.42 -3.18
N GLY A 65 -7.51 10.15 -4.23
CA GLY A 65 -7.37 10.75 -5.56
C GLY A 65 -6.08 10.39 -6.29
N ILE A 66 -5.46 9.26 -5.95
CA ILE A 66 -4.12 8.86 -6.42
C ILE A 66 -4.12 7.68 -7.38
N GLN A 67 -5.30 7.17 -7.76
CA GLN A 67 -5.44 6.10 -8.75
C GLN A 67 -4.89 6.46 -10.14
N ARG A 68 -4.70 7.75 -10.43
CA ARG A 68 -4.05 8.24 -11.66
C ARG A 68 -2.53 8.34 -11.57
N ILE A 69 -1.99 8.24 -10.35
CA ILE A 69 -0.58 8.39 -10.03
C ILE A 69 0.05 7.03 -9.82
N ILE A 70 -0.62 6.15 -9.07
CA ILE A 70 -0.13 4.85 -8.65
C ILE A 70 -1.14 3.77 -9.05
N SER A 71 -0.62 2.69 -9.62
CA SER A 71 -1.27 1.38 -9.72
C SER A 71 -0.37 0.36 -9.02
N TYR A 72 -0.77 -0.90 -8.95
CA TYR A 72 0.07 -1.94 -8.36
C TYR A 72 -0.06 -3.27 -9.10
N ASP A 73 1.03 -4.02 -9.13
CA ASP A 73 1.09 -5.40 -9.60
C ASP A 73 1.72 -6.25 -8.49
N LEU A 74 0.86 -6.69 -7.57
CA LEU A 74 1.23 -7.43 -6.38
C LEU A 74 0.25 -8.58 -6.17
N THR A 75 0.78 -9.81 -6.05
CA THR A 75 -0.02 -11.02 -5.81
C THR A 75 0.09 -11.53 -4.38
N ALA A 76 1.17 -11.17 -3.67
CA ALA A 76 1.42 -11.67 -2.32
C ALA A 76 0.69 -10.82 -1.27
N THR A 77 -0.17 -11.45 -0.46
CA THR A 77 -0.99 -10.78 0.57
C THR A 77 -0.16 -9.95 1.56
N ASN A 78 1.05 -10.38 1.90
CA ASN A 78 1.96 -9.61 2.77
C ASN A 78 2.45 -8.32 2.10
N LEU A 79 2.68 -8.32 0.79
CA LEU A 79 3.05 -7.12 0.05
C LEU A 79 1.86 -6.19 -0.12
N LEU A 80 0.67 -6.73 -0.37
CA LEU A 80 -0.58 -5.95 -0.40
C LEU A 80 -0.87 -5.28 0.95
N LEU A 81 -0.67 -5.98 2.08
CA LEU A 81 -0.80 -5.38 3.42
C LEU A 81 0.22 -4.26 3.66
N ARG A 82 1.46 -4.42 3.18
CA ARG A 82 2.48 -3.36 3.28
C ARG A 82 2.14 -2.16 2.39
N LEU A 83 1.68 -2.40 1.17
CA LEU A 83 1.22 -1.34 0.28
C LEU A 83 0.05 -0.57 0.91
N LEU A 84 -0.95 -1.27 1.44
CA LEU A 84 -2.06 -0.65 2.17
C LEU A 84 -1.54 0.20 3.33
N CYS A 85 -0.62 -0.32 4.14
CA CYS A 85 0.01 0.44 5.22
C CYS A 85 0.68 1.72 4.71
N PHE A 86 1.39 1.68 3.59
CA PHE A 86 2.07 2.85 3.03
C PHE A 86 1.13 3.86 2.37
N ILE A 87 -0.01 3.43 1.83
CA ILE A 87 -1.04 4.33 1.29
C ILE A 87 -1.79 5.01 2.43
N ASP A 88 -2.11 4.26 3.48
CA ASP A 88 -2.88 4.74 4.64
C ASP A 88 -2.04 5.74 5.48
N ASN A 89 -0.78 5.40 5.74
CA ASN A 89 0.15 6.19 6.55
C ASN A 89 1.07 7.13 5.73
N GLY A 90 1.07 6.96 4.41
CA GLY A 90 1.55 7.96 3.47
C GLY A 90 0.52 9.07 3.49
N SER A 91 0.96 10.25 3.89
CA SER A 91 0.14 11.38 4.26
C SER A 91 -0.60 12.03 3.07
N ASP A 92 -0.48 13.35 2.86
CA ASP A 92 -1.10 14.07 1.77
C ASP A 92 -0.49 13.69 0.40
N TRP A 93 -1.01 12.61 -0.16
CA TRP A 93 -0.71 12.19 -1.53
C TRP A 93 -1.24 13.16 -2.59
N ALA A 94 -2.20 14.03 -2.26
CA ALA A 94 -2.75 14.98 -3.23
C ALA A 94 -1.70 16.00 -3.67
N VAL A 95 -0.78 16.38 -2.78
CA VAL A 95 0.37 17.27 -3.08
C VAL A 95 1.30 16.67 -4.15
N TRP A 96 1.38 15.34 -4.26
CA TRP A 96 2.27 14.67 -5.20
C TRP A 96 1.77 14.68 -6.64
N GLY A 97 0.46 14.83 -6.87
CA GLY A 97 -0.13 14.83 -8.22
C GLY A 97 0.50 15.87 -9.17
N PRO A 98 0.51 17.17 -8.81
CA PRO A 98 1.18 18.20 -9.61
C PRO A 98 2.67 17.95 -9.82
N ILE A 99 3.41 17.52 -8.78
CA ILE A 99 4.85 17.26 -8.84
C ILE A 99 5.14 16.15 -9.86
N ILE A 100 4.38 15.06 -9.82
CA ILE A 100 4.55 13.91 -10.70
C ILE A 100 4.17 14.26 -12.14
N ASN A 101 3.14 15.09 -12.35
CA ASN A 101 2.79 15.59 -13.69
C ASN A 101 3.91 16.45 -14.30
N VAL A 102 4.55 17.31 -13.50
CA VAL A 102 5.73 18.07 -13.94
C VAL A 102 6.89 17.13 -14.27
N ALA A 103 7.18 16.17 -13.41
CA ALA A 103 8.22 15.16 -13.64
C ALA A 103 7.96 14.38 -14.95
N LYS A 104 6.71 13.97 -15.19
CA LYS A 104 6.27 13.33 -16.44
C LYS A 104 6.48 14.21 -17.66
N HIS A 105 6.11 15.49 -17.58
CA HIS A 105 6.31 16.46 -18.67
C HIS A 105 7.80 16.64 -19.03
N HIS A 106 8.68 16.56 -18.03
CA HIS A 106 10.14 16.60 -18.22
C HIS A 106 10.76 15.23 -18.55
N GLY A 107 9.96 14.20 -18.83
CA GLY A 107 10.47 12.86 -19.17
C GLY A 107 11.10 12.09 -18.01
N ARG A 108 10.94 12.56 -16.76
CA ARG A 108 11.45 11.90 -15.54
C ARG A 108 10.54 10.79 -15.02
N VAL A 109 9.36 10.64 -15.61
CA VAL A 109 8.43 9.53 -15.33
C VAL A 109 8.07 8.89 -16.66
N ARG A 110 8.26 7.57 -16.78
CA ARG A 110 8.01 6.86 -18.03
C ARG A 110 6.52 6.73 -18.31
N ASP A 111 5.75 6.25 -17.33
CA ASP A 111 4.34 5.94 -17.50
C ASP A 111 3.53 6.41 -16.28
N LEU A 112 2.29 6.81 -16.52
CA LEU A 112 1.30 7.07 -15.48
C LEU A 112 0.04 6.22 -15.76
N PRO A 113 -0.55 5.58 -14.73
CA PRO A 113 -0.04 5.49 -13.36
C PRO A 113 1.27 4.67 -13.26
N MET A 114 2.10 4.97 -12.27
CA MET A 114 3.31 4.21 -11.95
C MET A 114 2.92 2.89 -11.28
N THR A 115 3.29 1.77 -11.90
CA THR A 115 2.98 0.44 -11.37
C THR A 115 3.92 0.09 -10.22
N VAL A 116 3.42 0.12 -8.99
CA VAL A 116 4.13 -0.33 -7.79
C VAL A 116 4.28 -1.86 -7.83
N THR A 117 5.52 -2.29 -7.76
CA THR A 117 5.94 -3.70 -7.78
C THR A 117 6.46 -4.16 -6.42
N SER A 118 6.74 -5.45 -6.28
CA SER A 118 7.36 -6.01 -5.07
C SER A 118 8.65 -5.27 -4.68
N ASN A 119 9.48 -4.90 -5.66
CA ASN A 119 10.74 -4.18 -5.43
C ASN A 119 10.53 -2.80 -4.80
N ASP A 120 9.43 -2.13 -5.12
CA ASP A 120 9.11 -0.81 -4.60
C ASP A 120 8.66 -0.92 -3.14
N VAL A 121 7.73 -1.85 -2.87
CA VAL A 121 7.26 -2.14 -1.51
C VAL A 121 8.39 -2.64 -0.60
N GLU A 122 9.28 -3.48 -1.12
CA GLU A 122 10.44 -3.98 -0.38
C GLU A 122 11.47 -2.88 -0.14
N GLY A 123 11.71 -2.02 -1.13
CA GLY A 123 12.65 -0.91 -1.06
C GLY A 123 12.30 0.15 -0.01
N VAL A 124 11.01 0.33 0.32
CA VAL A 124 10.57 1.18 1.44
C VAL A 124 11.15 0.69 2.78
N GLY A 125 11.36 -0.62 2.92
CA GLY A 125 11.83 -1.27 4.14
C GLY A 125 10.71 -1.53 5.15
N SER A 126 11.10 -1.67 6.42
CA SER A 126 10.15 -1.97 7.49
C SER A 126 9.19 -0.80 7.74
N ARG A 127 8.00 -1.11 8.28
CA ARG A 127 7.07 -0.07 8.74
C ARG A 127 7.73 0.92 9.71
N ARG A 128 8.51 0.44 10.67
CA ARG A 128 9.22 1.31 11.63
C ARG A 128 10.14 2.30 10.91
N LEU A 129 10.81 1.85 9.85
CA LEU A 129 11.64 2.73 9.03
C LEU A 129 10.76 3.77 8.32
N PHE A 130 9.69 3.34 7.66
CA PHE A 130 8.72 4.22 6.99
C PHE A 130 8.14 5.28 7.94
N ASP A 131 7.62 4.88 9.10
CA ASP A 131 7.03 5.78 10.09
C ASP A 131 8.07 6.77 10.67
N SER A 132 9.35 6.39 10.71
CA SER A 132 10.43 7.28 11.15
C SER A 132 10.87 8.31 10.11
N ARG A 133 10.49 8.14 8.84
CA ARG A 133 10.81 9.11 7.77
C ARG A 133 9.93 10.34 7.93
N ILE A 134 10.48 11.50 7.56
CA ILE A 134 9.67 12.69 7.35
C ILE A 134 8.62 12.43 6.29
N GLU A 135 7.50 13.11 6.42
CA GLU A 135 6.30 12.90 5.64
C GLU A 135 6.56 12.78 4.12
N ALA A 136 7.20 13.79 3.53
CA ALA A 136 7.51 13.80 2.10
C ALA A 136 8.42 12.65 1.64
N LEU A 137 9.29 12.14 2.53
CA LEU A 137 10.17 11.01 2.20
C LEU A 137 9.45 9.67 2.29
N ARG A 138 8.30 9.58 2.96
CA ARG A 138 7.49 8.36 3.00
C ARG A 138 6.97 8.03 1.61
N GLN A 139 6.30 8.98 0.94
CA GLN A 139 5.83 8.75 -0.42
C GLN A 139 7.00 8.48 -1.38
N LEU A 140 8.08 9.28 -1.31
CA LEU A 140 9.26 9.08 -2.15
C LEU A 140 9.93 7.72 -1.94
N SER A 141 9.89 7.15 -0.73
CA SER A 141 10.43 5.81 -0.50
C SER A 141 9.67 4.72 -1.28
N LEU A 142 8.40 4.96 -1.62
CA LEU A 142 7.57 4.06 -2.43
C LEU A 142 7.72 4.32 -3.93
N ILE A 143 7.64 5.58 -4.36
CA ILE A 143 7.57 5.92 -5.81
C ILE A 143 8.91 6.36 -6.41
N GLY A 144 9.95 6.60 -5.60
CA GLY A 144 11.22 7.17 -6.06
C GLY A 144 11.85 6.38 -7.20
N ARG A 145 11.72 5.05 -7.19
CA ARG A 145 12.24 4.17 -8.24
C ARG A 145 11.67 4.45 -9.63
N HIS A 146 10.50 5.08 -9.69
CA HIS A 146 9.82 5.47 -10.92
C HIS A 146 10.15 6.91 -11.37
N LEU A 147 10.93 7.64 -10.56
CA LEU A 147 11.44 8.98 -10.87
C LEU A 147 12.89 8.86 -11.36
N TYR A 148 13.12 9.16 -12.64
CA TYR A 148 14.45 9.14 -13.26
C TYR A 148 15.24 10.44 -13.00
N GLN A 149 16.54 10.27 -12.83
CA GLN A 149 17.52 11.35 -12.94
C GLN A 149 18.11 11.41 -14.36
N SER A 150 18.86 12.47 -14.67
CA SER A 150 19.36 12.79 -16.02
C SER A 150 20.27 11.73 -16.65
N ASP A 151 20.74 10.76 -15.88
CA ASP A 151 21.64 9.67 -16.24
C ASP A 151 20.95 8.29 -16.27
N ASN A 152 19.62 8.26 -16.32
CA ASN A 152 18.81 7.03 -16.29
C ASN A 152 18.95 6.24 -14.97
N SER A 153 19.44 6.87 -13.90
CA SER A 153 19.32 6.34 -12.55
C SER A 153 17.94 6.66 -11.96
N SER A 154 17.49 5.85 -11.02
CA SER A 154 16.24 6.09 -10.31
C SER A 154 16.51 6.70 -8.94
N LEU A 155 15.63 7.60 -8.50
CA LEU A 155 15.69 8.17 -7.16
C LEU A 155 15.46 7.08 -6.10
N ARG A 156 16.29 7.07 -5.06
CA ARG A 156 16.17 6.18 -3.91
C ARG A 156 16.26 6.99 -2.63
N VAL A 157 15.51 6.57 -1.62
CA VAL A 157 15.61 7.17 -0.29
C VAL A 157 16.32 6.20 0.64
N GLU A 158 17.55 6.54 0.99
CA GLU A 158 18.45 5.70 1.77
C GLU A 158 18.77 6.37 3.11
N ARG A 159 19.01 5.55 4.14
CA ARG A 159 19.49 6.05 5.42
C ARG A 159 20.98 5.73 5.55
N ILE A 160 21.81 6.76 5.59
CA ILE A 160 23.27 6.67 5.70
C ILE A 160 23.67 7.46 6.95
N ASP A 161 24.41 6.83 7.86
CA ASP A 161 24.86 7.46 9.12
C ASP A 161 23.73 8.11 9.94
N ASN A 162 22.55 7.47 9.96
CA ASN A 162 21.29 7.96 10.55
C ASN A 162 20.68 9.20 9.88
N GLU A 163 21.19 9.64 8.75
CA GLU A 163 20.61 10.71 7.94
C GLU A 163 19.86 10.15 6.73
N GLU A 164 18.72 10.77 6.43
CA GLU A 164 17.97 10.48 5.21
C GLU A 164 18.63 11.16 4.02
N ARG A 165 19.01 10.39 3.01
CA ARG A 165 19.63 10.88 1.78
C ARG A 165 18.84 10.43 0.57
N LEU A 166 18.66 11.35 -0.35
CA LEU A 166 18.21 11.03 -1.70
C LEU A 166 19.44 10.64 -2.51
N SER A 167 19.45 9.42 -3.01
CA SER A 167 20.50 8.91 -3.89
C SER A 167 19.92 8.54 -5.25
N GLY A 168 20.82 8.46 -6.23
CA GLY A 168 20.58 8.09 -7.62
C GLY A 168 21.60 8.78 -8.48
#